data_AF-A0A550GU14-F1
#
_entry.id   AF-A0A550GU14-F1
#
_cell.length_a   1.000
_cell.length_b   1.000
_cell.length_c   1.000
_cell.angle_alpha   90.00
_cell.angle_beta   90.00
_cell.angle_gamma   90.00
#
_symmetry.space_group_name_H-M   'P 1'
#
loop_
_entity.id
_entity.type
_entity.pdbx_description
1 polymer ?
#
loop_
_entity_poly.entity_id
_entity_poly.type
_entity_poly.pdbx_seq_one_letter_code
_entity_poly.pdbx_strand_id
1 'polypeptide(L)'
;MKSRERFERDLSSLMYRLTINTNKEVENKLNMLKDWVMKLQKENVVKINHSVMELVCAKHLILEGYEVQIEYPLNDTLTCDLYSIKGYGNLVVEIETGFIPPDQALYPLTYLSARLA
;
A
#
# COMPACT_ATOMS: atom_id res chain seq x y z
N MET A 1 9.72 2.74 23.45
CA MET A 1 9.48 3.46 22.17
C MET A 1 8.00 3.71 22.02
N LYS A 2 7.60 4.95 21.72
CA LYS A 2 6.20 5.25 21.42
C LYS A 2 5.81 4.56 20.11
N SER A 3 4.55 4.12 19.98
CA SER A 3 4.03 3.43 18.78
C SER A 3 4.37 4.15 17.47
N ARG A 4 4.31 5.49 17.49
CA ARG A 4 4.65 6.36 16.35
C ARG A 4 6.12 6.32 15.92
N GLU A 5 7.05 6.36 16.87
CA GLU A 5 8.49 6.29 16.58
C GLU A 5 8.86 4.94 15.94
N ARG A 6 8.16 3.88 16.35
CA ARG A 6 8.31 2.55 15.74
C ARG A 6 7.79 2.54 14.30
N PHE A 7 6.60 3.11 14.05
CA PHE A 7 6.03 3.20 12.70
C PHE A 7 6.98 3.92 11.73
N GLU A 8 7.48 5.09 12.09
CA GLU A 8 8.38 5.89 11.24
C GLU A 8 9.68 5.15 10.91
N ARG A 9 10.27 4.51 11.92
CA ARG A 9 11.49 3.72 11.75
C ARG A 9 11.25 2.52 10.84
N ASP A 10 10.16 1.80 11.06
CA ASP A 10 9.83 0.60 10.29
C ASP A 10 9.54 0.98 8.82
N LEU A 11 8.83 2.09 8.58
CA LEU A 11 8.60 2.65 7.24
C LEU A 11 9.88 3.12 6.57
N SER A 12 10.78 3.79 7.31
CA SER A 12 12.08 4.22 6.77
C SER A 12 12.95 3.04 6.34
N SER A 13 12.94 1.95 7.13
CA SER A 13 13.64 0.70 6.79
C SER A 13 13.06 0.05 5.53
N LEU A 14 11.73 0.03 5.39
CA LEU A 14 11.07 -0.42 4.16
C LEU A 14 11.48 0.43 2.97
N MET A 15 11.42 1.76 3.10
CA MET A 15 11.70 2.71 2.03
C MET A 15 13.13 2.58 1.53
N TYR A 16 14.11 2.40 2.42
CA TYR A 16 15.48 2.09 2.03
C TYR A 16 15.56 0.88 1.09
N ARG A 17 14.76 -0.17 1.33
CA ARG A 17 14.72 -1.37 0.47
C ARG A 17 13.93 -1.14 -0.82
N LEU A 18 12.82 -0.41 -0.74
CA LEU A 18 11.95 -0.14 -1.90
C LEU A 18 12.64 0.76 -2.93
N THR A 19 13.53 1.64 -2.53
CA THR A 19 14.22 2.56 -3.45
C THR A 19 15.53 2.00 -4.04
N ILE A 20 15.95 0.80 -3.63
CA ILE A 20 17.10 0.13 -4.24
C ILE A 20 16.82 -0.08 -5.74
N ASN A 21 17.79 0.29 -6.57
CA ASN A 21 17.76 0.17 -8.03
C ASN A 21 16.59 0.91 -8.72
N THR A 22 15.93 1.85 -8.04
CA THR A 22 14.94 2.71 -8.68
C THR A 22 15.58 3.98 -9.22
N ASN A 23 15.05 4.52 -10.31
CA ASN A 23 15.47 5.84 -10.77
C ASN A 23 14.96 6.95 -9.83
N LYS A 24 15.45 8.18 -10.01
CA LYS A 24 15.11 9.30 -9.11
C LYS A 24 13.62 9.67 -9.14
N GLU A 25 12.97 9.48 -10.28
CA GLU A 25 11.54 9.76 -10.43
C GLU A 25 10.70 8.81 -9.56
N VAL A 26 10.94 7.51 -9.68
CA VAL A 26 10.26 6.46 -8.89
C VAL A 26 10.53 6.66 -7.40
N GLU A 27 11.79 6.94 -7.03
CA GLU A 27 12.18 7.24 -5.65
C GLU A 27 11.42 8.44 -5.08
N ASN A 28 11.26 9.52 -5.86
CA ASN A 28 10.53 10.71 -5.43
C ASN A 28 9.03 10.40 -5.24
N LYS A 29 8.41 9.68 -6.17
CA LYS A 29 6.99 9.26 -6.05
C LYS A 29 6.77 8.41 -4.81
N LEU A 30 7.65 7.45 -4.54
CA LEU A 30 7.58 6.62 -3.33
C LEU A 30 7.75 7.44 -2.05
N ASN A 31 8.65 8.43 -2.03
CA ASN A 31 8.81 9.31 -0.87
C ASN A 31 7.57 10.18 -0.62
N MET A 32 6.92 10.67 -1.67
CA MET A 32 5.65 11.41 -1.53
C MET A 32 4.55 10.52 -0.91
N LEU A 33 4.45 9.26 -1.35
CA LEU A 33 3.53 8.30 -0.76
C LEU A 33 3.85 7.98 0.70
N LYS A 34 5.14 7.82 1.03
CA LYS A 34 5.61 7.64 2.42
C LYS A 34 5.19 8.83 3.31
N ASP A 35 5.39 10.06 2.83
CA ASP A 35 5.04 11.26 3.60
C ASP A 35 3.53 11.39 3.79
N TRP A 36 2.74 10.96 2.79
CA TRP A 36 1.28 10.86 2.90
C TRP A 36 0.84 9.82 3.94
N VAL A 37 1.37 8.60 3.89
CA VAL A 37 1.14 7.55 4.88
C VAL A 37 1.50 8.02 6.30
N MET A 38 2.61 8.75 6.44
CA MET A 38 3.02 9.35 7.71
C MET A 38 2.04 10.41 8.22
N LYS A 39 1.33 11.12 7.33
CA LYS A 39 0.25 12.03 7.71
C LYS A 39 -0.97 11.25 8.20
N LEU A 40 -1.42 10.26 7.44
CA LEU A 40 -2.57 9.41 7.79
C LEU A 40 -2.36 8.68 9.12
N GLN A 41 -1.12 8.23 9.38
CA GLN A 41 -0.77 7.60 10.66
C GLN A 41 -0.96 8.56 11.84
N LYS A 42 -0.60 9.85 11.70
CA LYS A 42 -0.80 10.86 12.75
C LYS A 42 -2.28 11.08 13.06
N GLU A 43 -3.14 10.89 12.06
CA GLU A 43 -4.59 10.98 12.15
C GLU A 43 -5.23 9.64 12.60
N ASN A 44 -4.42 8.61 12.87
CA ASN A 44 -4.84 7.25 13.23
C ASN A 44 -5.71 6.55 12.20
N VAL A 45 -5.56 6.90 10.91
CA VAL A 45 -6.31 6.29 9.80
C VAL A 45 -5.71 4.93 9.40
N VAL A 46 -4.38 4.82 9.39
CA VAL A 46 -3.68 3.63 8.86
C VAL A 46 -2.86 2.87 9.91
N LYS A 47 -2.54 1.61 9.60
CA LYS A 47 -1.69 0.72 10.41
C LYS A 47 -0.48 0.25 9.61
N ILE A 48 0.64 0.01 10.29
CA ILE A 48 1.93 -0.31 9.65
C ILE A 48 1.85 -1.53 8.71
N ASN A 49 1.14 -2.59 9.10
CA ASN A 49 1.06 -3.81 8.30
C ASN A 49 0.40 -3.56 6.94
N HIS A 50 -0.65 -2.73 6.93
CA HIS A 50 -1.37 -2.35 5.70
C HIS A 50 -0.52 -1.42 4.85
N SER A 51 0.03 -0.37 5.47
CA SER A 51 0.83 0.63 4.76
C SER A 51 2.13 0.11 4.14
N VAL A 52 2.71 -0.94 4.73
CA VAL A 52 3.84 -1.64 4.11
C VAL A 52 3.41 -2.28 2.77
N MET A 53 2.26 -2.96 2.75
CA MET A 53 1.75 -3.61 1.55
C MET A 53 1.32 -2.59 0.50
N GLU A 54 0.69 -1.49 0.90
CA GLU A 54 0.32 -0.37 0.02
C GLU A 54 1.54 0.17 -0.73
N LEU A 55 2.65 0.45 -0.03
CA LEU A 55 3.86 0.97 -0.65
C LEU A 55 4.56 -0.05 -1.57
N VAL A 56 4.52 -1.34 -1.22
CA VAL A 56 5.06 -2.42 -2.06
C VAL A 56 4.28 -2.51 -3.38
N CYS A 57 2.94 -2.52 -3.30
CA CYS A 57 2.06 -2.54 -4.46
C CYS A 57 2.18 -1.24 -5.28
N ALA A 58 2.26 -0.09 -4.63
CA ALA A 58 2.47 1.20 -5.28
C ALA A 58 3.79 1.24 -6.06
N LYS A 59 4.90 0.72 -5.50
CA LYS A 59 6.18 0.62 -6.24
C LYS A 59 5.99 -0.12 -7.56
N HIS A 60 5.31 -1.27 -7.54
CA HIS A 60 5.07 -2.06 -8.74
C HIS A 60 4.30 -1.25 -9.79
N LEU A 61 3.21 -0.59 -9.40
CA LEU A 61 2.40 0.22 -10.31
C LEU A 61 3.16 1.45 -10.85
N ILE A 62 3.95 2.12 -10.01
CA ILE A 62 4.79 3.25 -10.43
C ILE A 62 5.82 2.80 -11.48
N LEU A 63 6.45 1.63 -11.30
CA LEU A 63 7.39 1.07 -12.28
C LEU A 63 6.71 0.74 -13.62
N GLU A 64 5.44 0.32 -13.58
CA GLU A 64 4.60 0.12 -14.76
C GLU A 64 4.07 1.44 -15.36
N GLY A 65 4.46 2.59 -14.82
CA GLY A 65 4.10 3.92 -15.33
C GLY A 65 2.72 4.42 -14.90
N TYR A 66 2.18 3.92 -13.79
CA TYR A 66 0.98 4.48 -13.17
C TYR A 66 1.33 5.64 -12.23
N GLU A 67 0.45 6.64 -12.18
CA GLU A 67 0.37 7.57 -11.05
C GLU A 67 -0.49 6.93 -9.97
N VAL A 68 -0.03 6.92 -8.71
CA VAL A 68 -0.65 6.16 -7.62
C VAL A 68 -0.99 7.07 -6.45
N GLN A 69 -2.16 6.87 -5.83
CA GLN A 69 -2.58 7.48 -4.58
C GLN A 69 -2.96 6.38 -3.58
N ILE A 70 -2.63 6.60 -2.31
CA ILE A 70 -2.95 5.68 -1.20
C ILE A 70 -4.14 6.24 -0.42
N GLU A 71 -5.08 5.38 -0.01
CA GLU A 71 -6.25 5.73 0.79
C GLU A 71 -7.08 6.83 0.09
N TYR A 72 -7.45 6.54 -1.15
CA TYR A 72 -8.10 7.49 -2.04
C TYR A 72 -9.63 7.45 -1.86
N PRO A 73 -10.28 8.57 -1.53
CA PRO A 73 -11.74 8.63 -1.44
C PRO A 73 -12.35 8.60 -2.85
N LEU A 74 -13.06 7.51 -3.17
CA LEU A 74 -13.83 7.36 -4.40
C LEU A 74 -15.12 8.19 -4.38
N ASN A 75 -15.67 8.40 -3.18
CA ASN A 75 -16.81 9.28 -2.88
C ASN A 75 -16.82 9.60 -1.37
N ASP A 76 -17.87 10.27 -0.89
CA ASP A 76 -18.01 10.69 0.52
C ASP A 76 -18.04 9.51 1.53
N THR A 77 -18.28 8.29 1.07
CA THR A 77 -18.50 7.10 1.91
C THR A 77 -17.53 5.95 1.65
N LEU A 78 -16.79 5.99 0.54
CA LEU A 78 -15.95 4.88 0.08
C LEU A 78 -14.54 5.37 -0.20
N THR A 79 -13.57 4.71 0.44
CA THR A 79 -12.14 4.88 0.23
C THR A 79 -11.57 3.54 -0.22
N CYS A 80 -10.69 3.57 -1.21
CA CYS A 80 -9.93 2.39 -1.63
C CYS A 80 -8.45 2.52 -1.25
N ASP A 81 -7.78 1.39 -1.07
CA ASP A 81 -6.38 1.38 -0.64
C ASP A 81 -5.45 2.02 -1.68
N LEU A 82 -5.53 1.60 -2.95
CA LEU A 82 -4.75 2.20 -4.03
C LEU A 82 -5.65 2.63 -5.19
N TYR A 83 -5.54 3.90 -5.56
CA TYR A 83 -6.10 4.43 -6.79
C TYR A 83 -4.97 4.76 -7.76
N SER A 84 -5.01 4.17 -8.96
CA SER A 84 -3.93 4.27 -9.93
C SER A 84 -4.45 4.68 -11.30
N ILE A 85 -3.71 5.56 -11.99
CA ILE A 85 -4.09 6.08 -13.32
C ILE A 85 -2.95 5.87 -14.30
N LYS A 86 -3.27 5.38 -15.50
CA LYS A 86 -2.34 5.29 -16.64
C LYS A 86 -3.09 5.58 -17.95
N GLY A 87 -2.75 6.69 -18.59
CA GLY A 87 -3.47 7.16 -19.78
C GLY A 87 -4.94 7.48 -19.46
N TYR A 88 -5.87 6.83 -20.16
CA TYR A 88 -7.32 7.01 -19.95
C TYR A 88 -7.94 5.97 -19.01
N GLY A 89 -7.16 5.01 -18.50
CA GLY A 89 -7.64 3.97 -17.60
C GLY A 89 -7.34 4.28 -16.14
N ASN A 90 -8.22 3.83 -15.26
CA ASN A 90 -8.01 3.76 -13.82
C ASN A 90 -8.00 2.31 -13.34
N LEU A 91 -7.23 2.06 -12.27
CA LEU A 91 -7.12 0.78 -11.60
C LEU A 91 -7.27 1.02 -10.10
N VAL A 92 -8.21 0.31 -9.47
CA VAL A 92 -8.36 0.25 -8.02
C VAL A 92 -7.78 -1.07 -7.54
N VAL A 93 -6.95 -1.03 -6.50
CA VAL A 93 -6.41 -2.23 -5.85
C VAL A 93 -6.73 -2.15 -4.37
N GLU A 94 -7.43 -3.17 -3.86
CA GLU A 94 -7.65 -3.38 -2.43
C GLU A 94 -6.66 -4.42 -1.90
N ILE A 95 -6.15 -4.18 -0.69
CA ILE A 95 -5.12 -4.96 -0.01
C ILE A 95 -5.77 -5.62 1.19
N GLU A 96 -5.94 -6.93 1.13
CA GLU A 96 -6.53 -7.68 2.24
C GLU A 96 -5.45 -8.44 3.01
N THR A 97 -5.23 -8.07 4.28
CA THR A 97 -4.35 -8.83 5.16
C THR A 97 -5.14 -9.95 5.86
N GLY A 98 -5.54 -10.96 5.09
CA GLY A 98 -6.12 -12.20 5.61
C GLY A 98 -5.03 -13.21 6.02
N PHE A 99 -5.32 -14.07 7.00
CA PHE A 99 -4.52 -15.29 7.16
C PHE A 99 -4.86 -16.23 5.99
N ILE A 100 -3.92 -16.41 5.05
CA ILE A 100 -3.97 -17.44 4.00
C ILE A 100 -2.81 -18.39 4.26
N PRO A 101 -3.04 -19.69 4.48
CA PRO A 101 -1.95 -20.64 4.67
C PRO A 101 -1.14 -20.80 3.37
N PRO A 102 0.16 -21.12 3.43
CA PRO A 102 1.06 -21.06 2.27
C PRO A 102 0.62 -21.91 1.07
N ASP A 103 -0.04 -23.05 1.33
CA ASP A 103 -0.60 -23.96 0.33
C ASP A 103 -1.77 -23.35 -0.45
N GLN A 104 -2.42 -22.30 0.08
CA GLN A 104 -3.56 -21.62 -0.53
C GLN A 104 -3.23 -20.20 -1.02
N ALA A 105 -1.95 -19.81 -1.03
CA ALA A 105 -1.54 -18.43 -1.36
C ALA A 105 -1.97 -17.98 -2.77
N LEU A 106 -2.11 -18.91 -3.72
CA LEU A 106 -2.56 -18.62 -5.09
C LEU A 106 -4.09 -18.61 -5.25
N TYR A 107 -4.84 -19.05 -4.23
CA TYR A 107 -6.31 -19.10 -4.25
C TYR A 107 -6.91 -18.48 -2.97
N PRO A 108 -6.57 -17.22 -2.64
CA PRO A 108 -6.94 -16.61 -1.37
C PRO A 108 -8.45 -16.48 -1.19
N LEU A 109 -9.19 -16.20 -2.27
CA LEU A 109 -10.65 -16.12 -2.27
C LEU A 109 -11.29 -17.45 -1.88
N THR A 110 -10.80 -18.56 -2.46
CA THR A 110 -11.30 -19.91 -2.17
C THR A 110 -11.12 -20.27 -0.70
N TYR A 111 -9.95 -19.96 -0.13
CA TYR A 111 -9.67 -20.19 1.28
C TYR A 111 -10.56 -19.35 2.20
N LEU A 112 -10.76 -18.06 1.86
CA LEU A 112 -11.65 -17.17 2.60
C LEU A 112 -13.09 -17.66 2.58
N SER A 113 -13.60 -18.07 1.41
CA SER A 113 -14.96 -18.61 1.27
C SER A 113 -15.16 -19.87 2.12
N ALA A 114 -14.18 -20.76 2.18
CA ALA A 114 -14.25 -21.98 3.00
C ALA A 114 -14.29 -21.71 4.52
N ARG A 115 -13.80 -20.55 4.98
CA ARG A 115 -13.81 -20.15 6.39
C ARG A 115 -15.07 -19.40 6.83
N LEU A 116 -15.83 -18.87 5.88
CA LEU A 116 -17.07 -18.13 6.15
C LEU A 116 -18.30 -19.05 6.26
N ALA A 117 -18.16 -20.34 5.92
CA ALA A 117 -19.21 -21.36 5.99
C ALA A 117 -19.34 -22.00 7.37
#